data_AF-A0A0S8JEJ5-F1
#
_entry.id   AF-A0A0S8JEJ5-F1
#
_cell.length_a   1.000
_cell.length_b   1.000
_cell.length_c   1.000
_cell.angle_alpha   90.00
_cell.angle_beta   90.00
_cell.angle_gamma   90.00
#
_symmetry.space_group_name_H-M   'P 1'
#
loop_
_entity.id
_entity.type
_entity.pdbx_description
1 polymer ?
#
loop_
_entity_poly.entity_id
_entity_poly.type
_entity_poly.pdbx_seq_one_letter_code
_entity_poly.pdbx_strand_id
1 'polypeptide(L)' 'MILTIDVGNTHTSVALFEQTELRHHWMLATVLHRTSDEYLVTLDRLLDVDRIERAALTGAIVGSVVPPLTST' A
#
# COMPACT_ATOMS: atom_id res chain seq x y z
N MET A 1 2.24 13.45 -0.05
CA MET A 1 2.89 12.18 -0.46
C MET A 1 1.89 11.32 -1.21
N ILE A 2 2.35 10.54 -2.18
CA ILE A 2 1.52 9.58 -2.92
C ILE A 2 1.80 8.17 -2.40
N LEU A 3 0.73 7.45 -2.04
CA LEU A 3 0.80 6.03 -1.71
C LEU A 3 0.75 5.19 -2.99
N THR A 4 1.81 4.44 -3.26
CA THR A 4 1.89 3.55 -4.42
C THR A 4 1.78 2.11 -3.93
N ILE A 5 0.86 1.35 -4.51
CA ILE A 5 0.69 -0.08 -4.21
C ILE A 5 0.87 -0.86 -5.52
N ASP A 6 1.77 -1.83 -5.51
CA ASP A 6 2.00 -2.76 -6.62
C ASP A 6 1.72 -4.19 -6.16
N VAL A 7 0.64 -4.77 -6.67
CA VAL A 7 0.13 -6.09 -6.28
C VAL A 7 0.68 -7.14 -7.26
N GLY A 8 1.71 -7.85 -6.83
CA GLY A 8 2.26 -9.02 -7.52
C GLY A 8 1.66 -10.33 -7.02
N ASN A 9 1.97 -11.44 -7.71
CA ASN A 9 1.46 -12.77 -7.34
C ASN A 9 1.90 -13.20 -5.92
N THR A 10 3.15 -12.93 -5.56
CA THR A 10 3.73 -13.37 -4.28
C THR A 10 3.73 -12.26 -3.24
N HIS A 11 4.05 -11.04 -3.65
CA HIS A 11 4.21 -9.90 -2.77
C HIS A 11 3.43 -8.69 -3.27
N THR A 12 2.89 -7.93 -2.33
CA THR A 12 2.33 -6.61 -2.54
C THR A 12 3.33 -5.59 -2.00
N SER A 13 3.88 -4.78 -2.90
CA SER A 13 4.79 -3.68 -2.58
C SER A 13 3.97 -2.44 -2.23
N VAL A 14 4.28 -1.81 -1.10
CA VAL A 14 3.64 -0.58 -0.64
C VAL A 14 4.74 0.46 -0.45
N ALA A 15 4.58 1.63 -1.06
CA ALA A 15 5.58 2.69 -0.98
C ALA A 15 4.96 4.07 -0.87
N LEU A 16 5.72 4.99 -0.28
CA LEU A 16 5.39 6.41 -0.22
C LEU A 16 6.39 7.21 -1.05
N PHE A 17 5.86 7.96 -1.99
CA PHE A 17 6.64 8.88 -2.80
C PHE A 17 6.34 10.33 -2.41
N GLU A 18 7.40 11.10 -2.28
CA GLU A 18 7.34 12.55 -2.24
C GLU A 18 7.98 13.09 -3.51
N GLN A 19 7.14 13.62 -4.41
CA GLN A 19 7.54 13.98 -5.78
C GLN A 19 8.16 12.76 -6.49
N THR A 20 9.46 12.77 -6.73
CA THR A 20 10.21 11.68 -7.39
C THR A 20 11.04 10.84 -6.41
N GLU A 21 11.01 11.16 -5.11
CA GLU A 21 11.81 10.49 -4.09
C GLU A 21 10.99 9.41 -3.37
N LEU A 22 11.55 8.20 -3.31
CA LEU A 22 11.02 7.12 -2.49
C LEU A 22 11.39 7.40 -1.02
N ARG A 23 10.37 7.62 -0.19
CA ARG A 23 10.54 7.91 1.25
C ARG A 23 10.48 6.65 2.09
N HIS A 24 9.48 5.80 1.83
CA HIS A 24 9.24 4.57 2.58
C HIS A 24 8.83 3.44 1.65
N HIS A 25 9.20 2.22 2.02
CA HIS A 25 8.87 1.01 1.29
C HIS A 25 8.64 -0.14 2.26
N TRP A 26 7.55 -0.87 2.04
CA TRP A 26 7.20 -2.07 2.76
C TRP A 26 6.79 -3.16 1.77
N MET A 27 7.01 -4.41 2.18
CA MET A 27 6.63 -5.58 1.40
C MET A 27 5.70 -6.44 2.23
N LEU A 28 4.52 -6.73 1.68
CA LEU A 28 3.52 -7.61 2.27
C LEU A 28 3.41 -8.87 1.41
N ALA A 29 2.99 -9.98 2.00
CA ALA A 29 2.55 -11.13 1.22
C ALA A 29 1.24 -10.79 0.48
N THR A 30 1.09 -11.25 -0.75
CA THR A 30 -0.18 -11.16 -1.47
C THR A 30 -1.14 -12.22 -0.95
N VAL A 31 -2.28 -11.79 -0.41
CA VAL A 31 -3.26 -12.67 0.24
C VAL A 31 -4.64 -12.45 -0.36
N LEU A 32 -5.13 -13.44 -1.12
CA LEU A 32 -6.39 -13.33 -1.88
C LEU A 32 -7.63 -13.05 -1.03
N HIS A 33 -7.67 -13.56 0.20
CA HIS A 33 -8.82 -13.46 1.09
C HIS A 33 -8.68 -12.34 2.13
N ARG A 34 -7.68 -11.47 1.99
CA ARG A 34 -7.52 -10.32 2.88
C ARG A 34 -8.59 -9.28 2.58
N THR A 35 -9.32 -8.89 3.62
CA THR A 35 -10.41 -7.91 3.57
C THR A 35 -9.90 -6.48 3.53
N SER A 36 -10.75 -5.54 3.12
CA SER A 36 -10.44 -4.11 3.13
C SER A 36 -10.07 -3.59 4.52
N ASP A 37 -10.73 -4.10 5.57
CA ASP A 37 -10.48 -3.67 6.96
C ASP A 37 -9.12 -4.17 7.46
N GLU A 38 -8.72 -5.39 7.09
CA GLU A 38 -7.37 -5.88 7.38
C GLU A 38 -6.30 -5.06 6.66
N TYR A 39 -6.56 -4.62 5.42
CA TYR A 39 -5.67 -3.68 4.73
C TYR A 39 -5.64 -2.32 5.41
N LEU A 40 -6.77 -1.78 5.86
CA LEU A 40 -6.82 -0.52 6.60
C LEU A 40 -5.94 -0.59 7.85
N VAL A 41 -6.11 -1.62 8.68
CA VAL A 41 -5.30 -1.80 9.91
C VAL A 41 -3.82 -1.98 9.56
N THR A 42 -3.51 -2.78 8.55
CA THR A 42 -2.11 -3.02 8.13
C THR A 42 -1.46 -1.72 7.67
N LEU A 43 -2.08 -0.99 6.73
CA LEU A 43 -1.53 0.24 6.18
C LEU A 43 -1.41 1.33 7.24
N ASP A 44 -2.40 1.47 8.12
CA ASP A 44 -2.34 2.40 9.25
C ASP A 44 -1.15 2.14 10.16
N ARG A 45 -0.91 0.87 10.48
CA ARG A 45 0.21 0.48 11.34
C ARG A 45 1.56 0.71 10.68
N LEU A 46 1.68 0.50 9.37
CA LEU A 46 2.91 0.82 8.64
C LEU A 46 3.22 2.31 8.69
N LEU A 47 2.21 3.16 8.50
CA LEU A 47 2.35 4.62 8.62
C LEU A 47 2.73 5.04 10.04
N ASP A 48 2.06 4.50 11.06
CA ASP A 48 2.30 4.82 12.46
C ASP A 48 3.71 4.43 12.93
N VAL A 49 4.20 3.25 12.54
CA VAL A 49 5.57 2.79 12.85
C VAL A 49 6.62 3.76 12.32
N ASP A 50 6.42 4.30 11.13
CA ASP A 50 7.32 5.27 10.50
C ASP A 50 6.96 6.73 10.85
N ARG A 51 6.00 6.93 11.78
CA ARG A 51 5.53 8.23 12.28
C ARG A 51 5.00 9.16 11.18
N ILE A 52 4.27 8.59 10.24
CA ILE A 52 3.70 9.29 9.10
C ILE A 52 2.23 9.59 9.37
N GLU A 53 1.88 10.86 9.37
CA GLU A 53 0.49 11.28 9.52
C GLU A 53 -0.32 10.94 8.26
N ARG A 54 -1.50 10.35 8.43
CA ARG A 54 -2.43 10.06 7.33
C ARG A 54 -2.76 11.30 6.49
N ALA A 55 -2.83 12.47 7.13
CA ALA A 55 -3.10 13.76 6.47
C ALA A 55 -2.02 14.17 5.47
N ALA A 56 -0.81 13.59 5.56
CA ALA A 56 0.27 13.85 4.62
C ALA A 56 0.09 13.07 3.29
N LEU A 57 -0.82 12.10 3.23
CA LEU A 57 -1.17 11.39 2.00
C LEU A 57 -2.15 12.22 1.17
N THR A 58 -1.76 12.53 -0.06
CA THR A 58 -2.53 13.40 -0.97
C THR A 58 -3.20 12.63 -2.11
N GLY A 59 -2.92 11.33 -2.21
CA GLY A 59 -3.46 10.46 -3.24
C GLY A 59 -2.87 9.06 -3.16
N ALA A 60 -3.45 8.14 -3.92
CA ALA A 60 -2.96 6.77 -4.04
C ALA A 60 -3.05 6.29 -5.49
N ILE A 61 -2.17 5.37 -5.85
CA ILE A 61 -2.19 4.65 -7.13
C ILE A 61 -1.97 3.17 -6.86
N VAL A 62 -2.74 2.33 -7.56
CA VAL A 62 -2.67 0.87 -7.44
C VAL A 62 -2.40 0.26 -8.82
N GLY A 63 -1.31 -0.48 -8.93
CA GLY A 63 -1.02 -1.39 -10.03
C GLY A 63 -1.25 -2.83 -9.56
N SER A 64 -1.86 -3.68 -10.39
CA SER A 64 -2.12 -5.07 -10.03
C SER A 64 -2.01 -5.98 -11.23
N VAL A 65 -1.31 -7.10 -11.06
CA VAL A 65 -1.33 -8.24 -11.97
C VAL A 65 -2.15 -9.42 -11.40
N VAL A 66 -2.89 -9.20 -10.31
CA VAL A 66 -3.69 -10.20 -9.61
C VAL A 66 -5.17 -9.77 -9.63
N PRO A 67 -5.92 -10.09 -10.71
CA PRO A 67 -7.28 -9.62 -10.90
C PRO A 67 -8.26 -9.90 -9.74
N PRO A 68 -8.23 -11.07 -9.06
CA PRO A 68 -9.15 -11.33 -7.96
C PRO A 68 -9.06 -10.36 -6.77
N LEU A 69 -7.94 -9.64 -6.63
CA LEU A 69 -7.76 -8.64 -5.57
C LEU A 69 -8.25 -7.25 -5.95
N THR A 70 -8.48 -7.01 -7.24
CA THR A 70 -8.80 -5.67 -7.76
C THR A 70 -10.04 -5.68 -8.66
N SER A 71 -10.76 -6.79 -8.75
CA SER A 71 -12.03 -6.87 -9.47
C SER A 71 -13.11 -6.12 -8.69
N THR A 72 -13.49 -4.95 -9.19
CA THR A 72 -14.71 -4.21 -8.82
C THR A 72 -15.96 -4.88 -9.34
#